data_AF-A0A0F9BMZ3-F1
#
_entry.id   AF-A0A0F9BMZ3-F1
#
_cell.length_a   1.000
_cell.length_b   1.000
_cell.length_c   1.000
_cell.angle_alpha   90.00
_cell.angle_beta   90.00
_cell.angle_gamma   90.00
#
_symmetry.space_group_name_H-M   'P 1'
#
loop_
_entity.id
_entity.type
_entity.pdbx_description
1 polymer ?
#
loop_
_entity_poly.entity_id
_entity_poly.type
_entity_poly.pdbx_seq_one_letter_code
_entity_poly.pdbx_strand_id
1 'polypeptide(L)'
;MAEGIMAKAGYEHNTSLGGGMKHYMENNYVPHPIPEGKFGGHQDGASLTLEYAYQDWTLAQLAKKLGLQDDYDYFLKRSNNYKNVFDPTEGWMRPKDVDGKWRKDFDPYQYESGFIEANGAQGTWFVPHDITGLAKLMGGAKKAVEKLNIQFETAEKLGFTSGNSHSVEMHPEYSRIPINYGNQPSMQTAFVFNHLGRPDLTQYWSRKVTDKVFGGISPATGYNGDEDQGLMGSLAVLLKMGLFQMNGGTEVDPAYEIGSPIFDMVSIHLDKNYYPGKTFIIKTIKNADDHSQIKSSLLNGKKLKGFGIPHSEITNGGELRLEMGRLE
;
A
#
# COMPACT_ATOMS: atom_id res chain seq x y z
N MET A 1 27.91 6.90 13.60
CA MET A 1 26.62 6.17 13.71
C MET A 1 25.72 6.65 12.59
N ALA A 2 24.80 5.83 12.09
CA ALA A 2 23.75 6.32 11.21
C ALA A 2 22.82 7.21 12.05
N GLU A 3 23.07 8.51 12.05
CA GLU A 3 22.24 9.51 12.71
C GLU A 3 21.25 10.05 11.69
N GLY A 4 19.96 10.03 12.02
CA GLY A 4 18.90 10.45 11.09
C GLY A 4 17.52 10.01 11.56
N ILE A 5 16.49 10.35 10.79
CA ILE A 5 15.09 10.08 11.15
C ILE A 5 14.84 8.57 11.28
N MET A 6 15.38 7.74 10.38
CA MET A 6 15.27 6.27 10.46
C MET A 6 15.98 5.66 11.69
N ALA A 7 16.85 6.40 12.37
CA ALA A 7 17.46 5.92 13.62
C ALA A 7 16.49 6.06 14.81
N LYS A 8 15.38 6.77 14.65
CA LYS A 8 14.38 7.01 15.69
C LYS A 8 13.10 6.22 15.41
N ALA A 9 12.55 5.64 16.46
CA ALA A 9 11.19 5.11 16.49
C ALA A 9 10.16 6.23 16.52
N GLY A 10 8.92 5.89 16.17
CA GLY A 10 7.77 6.76 16.40
C GLY A 10 7.71 7.24 17.86
N TYR A 11 7.54 8.56 18.03
CA TYR A 11 7.48 9.27 19.32
C TYR A 11 8.78 9.25 20.16
N GLU A 12 9.90 8.77 19.61
CA GLU A 12 11.23 8.83 20.26
C GLU A 12 11.87 10.22 20.09
N HIS A 13 12.11 10.93 21.20
CA HIS A 13 12.72 12.27 21.17
C HIS A 13 14.13 12.34 21.78
N ASN A 14 14.50 11.41 22.67
CA ASN A 14 15.72 11.51 23.49
C ASN A 14 16.88 10.60 23.08
N THR A 15 16.70 9.75 22.07
CA THR A 15 17.73 8.81 21.60
C THR A 15 17.56 8.55 20.09
N SER A 16 18.47 7.74 19.52
CA SER A 16 18.49 7.30 18.12
C SER A 16 18.72 5.78 18.04
N LEU A 17 18.18 5.04 19.01
CA LEU A 17 18.32 3.60 19.10
C LEU A 17 17.01 2.88 18.75
N GLY A 18 15.86 3.52 18.98
CA GLY A 18 14.56 2.88 18.78
C GLY A 18 14.23 2.58 17.33
N GLY A 19 14.78 3.32 16.36
CA GLY A 19 14.54 3.02 14.95
C GLY A 19 15.22 1.74 14.46
N GLY A 20 16.10 1.12 15.26
CA GLY A 20 16.76 -0.14 14.90
C GLY A 20 17.71 -0.03 13.70
N MET A 21 18.05 1.18 13.24
CA MET A 21 18.82 1.42 12.02
C MET A 21 20.20 0.74 12.05
N LYS A 22 20.85 0.68 13.22
CA LYS A 22 22.11 -0.06 13.40
C LYS A 22 21.96 -1.50 12.94
N HIS A 23 20.92 -2.19 13.43
CA HIS A 23 20.66 -3.58 13.07
C HIS A 23 20.24 -3.72 11.60
N TYR A 24 19.44 -2.79 11.08
CA TYR A 24 19.10 -2.81 9.65
C TYR A 24 20.34 -2.73 8.76
N MET A 25 21.33 -1.90 9.12
CA MET A 25 22.59 -1.76 8.39
C MET A 25 23.52 -2.97 8.54
N GLU A 26 23.60 -3.55 9.74
CA GLU A 26 24.50 -4.67 10.04
C GLU A 26 23.92 -6.02 9.58
N ASN A 27 22.61 -6.22 9.78
CA ASN A 27 21.95 -7.51 9.61
C ASN A 27 20.98 -7.56 8.42
N ASN A 28 20.72 -6.43 7.75
CA ASN A 28 19.74 -6.29 6.67
C ASN A 28 18.26 -6.50 7.10
N TYR A 29 17.98 -6.43 8.40
CA TYR A 29 16.64 -6.38 8.99
C TYR A 29 16.71 -5.79 10.41
N VAL A 30 15.60 -5.27 10.91
CA VAL A 30 15.46 -4.84 12.31
C VAL A 30 14.94 -6.02 13.14
N PRO A 31 15.62 -6.42 14.23
CA PRO A 31 15.16 -7.50 15.09
C PRO A 31 13.96 -7.06 15.94
N HIS A 32 13.19 -8.04 16.40
CA HIS A 32 12.09 -7.83 17.32
C HIS A 32 12.13 -8.88 18.47
N PRO A 33 12.26 -8.45 19.73
CA PRO A 33 12.45 -7.06 20.17
C PRO A 33 13.84 -6.52 19.78
N ILE A 34 13.99 -5.19 19.75
CA ILE A 34 15.30 -4.53 19.66
C ILE A 34 16.06 -4.81 20.98
N PRO A 35 17.29 -5.38 20.94
CA PRO A 35 18.03 -5.78 22.14
C PRO A 35 18.34 -4.64 23.11
N GLU A 36 18.55 -3.43 22.58
CA GLU A 36 18.92 -2.26 23.35
C GLU A 36 17.78 -1.77 24.27
N GLY A 37 16.53 -2.12 23.98
CA GLY A 37 15.37 -1.80 24.82
C GLY A 37 14.25 -1.09 24.05
N LYS A 38 13.25 -0.59 24.80
CA LYS A 38 12.10 0.12 24.25
C LYS A 38 12.28 1.64 24.43
N PHE A 39 12.55 2.36 23.34
CA PHE A 39 12.79 3.81 23.35
C PHE A 39 11.65 4.68 22.81
N GLY A 40 10.68 4.09 22.10
CA GLY A 40 9.51 4.76 21.53
C GLY A 40 8.30 3.82 21.38
N GLY A 41 7.24 4.34 20.78
CA GLY A 41 6.01 3.57 20.54
C GLY A 41 6.18 2.52 19.46
N HIS A 42 6.84 2.88 18.36
CA HIS A 42 6.86 2.10 17.11
C HIS A 42 8.22 1.45 16.89
N GLN A 43 8.39 0.22 17.41
CA GLN A 43 9.68 -0.52 17.40
C GLN A 43 9.53 -1.95 16.89
N ASP A 44 8.55 -2.17 16.04
CA ASP A 44 8.26 -3.47 15.49
C ASP A 44 9.16 -3.81 14.31
N GLY A 45 10.09 -4.74 14.54
CA GLY A 45 11.19 -4.99 13.62
C GLY A 45 10.79 -5.41 12.20
N ALA A 46 9.71 -6.19 12.02
CA ALA A 46 9.27 -6.56 10.68
C ALA A 46 8.70 -5.36 9.92
N SER A 47 7.83 -4.56 10.53
CA SER A 47 7.32 -3.30 9.94
C SER A 47 8.45 -2.34 9.58
N LEU A 48 9.38 -2.08 10.51
CA LEU A 48 10.52 -1.19 10.25
C LEU A 48 11.38 -1.70 9.08
N THR A 49 11.60 -3.02 8.99
CA THR A 49 12.35 -3.61 7.87
C THR A 49 11.65 -3.39 6.53
N LEU A 50 10.31 -3.54 6.47
CA LEU A 50 9.53 -3.34 5.26
C LEU A 50 9.53 -1.87 4.83
N GLU A 51 9.34 -0.95 5.77
CA GLU A 51 9.38 0.49 5.52
C GLU A 51 10.75 0.95 5.05
N TYR A 52 11.84 0.52 5.70
CA TYR A 52 13.19 0.90 5.29
C TYR A 52 13.57 0.31 3.94
N ALA A 53 13.10 -0.90 3.61
CA ALA A 53 13.30 -1.47 2.28
C ALA A 53 12.62 -0.62 1.19
N TYR A 54 11.40 -0.13 1.45
CA TYR A 54 10.73 0.79 0.54
C TYR A 54 11.43 2.16 0.48
N GLN A 55 11.83 2.73 1.62
CA GLN A 55 12.56 4.00 1.67
C GLN A 55 13.90 3.91 0.92
N ASP A 56 14.65 2.81 1.06
CA ASP A 56 15.84 2.53 0.27
C ASP A 56 15.51 2.51 -1.23
N TRP A 57 14.39 1.90 -1.65
CA TRP A 57 13.97 1.98 -3.04
C TRP A 57 13.71 3.43 -3.48
N THR A 58 13.03 4.25 -2.69
CA THR A 58 12.77 5.66 -3.03
C THR A 58 14.07 6.47 -3.19
N LEU A 59 15.07 6.21 -2.33
CA LEU A 59 16.39 6.82 -2.42
C LEU A 59 17.14 6.37 -3.67
N ALA A 60 17.01 5.10 -4.05
CA ALA A 60 17.55 4.61 -5.31
C ALA A 60 16.93 5.37 -6.50
N GLN A 61 15.60 5.54 -6.54
CA GLN A 61 14.93 6.24 -7.63
C GLN A 61 15.37 7.71 -7.73
N LEU A 62 15.60 8.39 -6.60
CA LEU A 62 16.19 9.73 -6.57
C LEU A 62 17.63 9.73 -7.11
N ALA A 63 18.48 8.82 -6.64
CA ALA A 63 19.87 8.70 -7.10
C ALA A 63 19.94 8.47 -8.62
N LYS A 64 19.06 7.61 -9.15
CA LYS A 64 18.90 7.36 -10.58
C LYS A 64 18.55 8.63 -11.35
N LYS A 65 17.61 9.44 -10.84
CA LYS A 65 17.23 10.72 -11.47
C LYS A 65 18.38 11.72 -11.51
N LEU A 66 19.24 11.71 -10.50
CA LEU A 66 20.41 12.58 -10.38
C LEU A 66 21.65 12.06 -11.14
N GLY A 67 21.61 10.85 -11.68
CA GLY A 67 22.75 10.22 -12.35
C GLY A 67 23.83 9.68 -11.40
N LEU A 68 23.47 9.43 -10.13
CA LEU A 68 24.36 8.89 -9.11
C LEU A 68 24.28 7.36 -9.09
N GLN A 69 25.02 6.71 -10.01
CA GLN A 69 24.89 5.27 -10.24
C GLN A 69 25.30 4.41 -9.03
N ASP A 70 26.38 4.74 -8.34
CA ASP A 70 26.85 3.98 -7.17
C ASP A 70 25.83 4.01 -6.02
N ASP A 71 25.23 5.18 -5.77
CA ASP A 71 24.17 5.33 -4.77
C ASP A 71 22.89 4.57 -5.19
N TYR A 72 22.52 4.64 -6.46
CA TYR A 72 21.39 3.87 -6.99
C TYR A 72 21.59 2.37 -6.75
N ASP A 73 22.74 1.81 -7.12
CA ASP A 73 23.01 0.38 -6.95
C ASP A 73 23.08 -0.02 -5.46
N TYR A 74 23.65 0.85 -4.61
CA TYR A 74 23.71 0.65 -3.17
C TYR A 74 22.30 0.57 -2.53
N PHE A 75 21.45 1.57 -2.79
CA PHE A 75 20.11 1.63 -2.23
C PHE A 75 19.17 0.60 -2.85
N LEU A 76 19.29 0.33 -4.16
CA LEU A 76 18.50 -0.70 -4.83
C LEU A 76 18.79 -2.08 -4.26
N LYS A 77 20.05 -2.40 -3.96
CA LYS A 77 20.40 -3.65 -3.28
C LYS A 77 19.68 -3.78 -1.94
N ARG A 78 19.73 -2.75 -1.10
CA ARG A 78 19.07 -2.75 0.21
C ARG A 78 17.55 -2.74 0.14
N SER A 79 16.96 -2.21 -0.93
CA SER A 79 15.51 -2.30 -1.12
C SER A 79 14.96 -3.73 -1.19
N ASN A 80 15.84 -4.72 -1.38
CA ASN A 80 15.48 -6.14 -1.32
C ASN A 80 15.42 -6.71 0.10
N ASN A 81 15.68 -5.90 1.14
CA ASN A 81 15.74 -6.37 2.53
C ASN A 81 14.40 -6.86 3.08
N TYR A 82 13.26 -6.51 2.47
CA TYR A 82 11.96 -7.10 2.79
C TYR A 82 11.98 -8.64 2.72
N LYS A 83 12.82 -9.22 1.83
CA LYS A 83 12.99 -10.67 1.67
C LYS A 83 13.55 -11.33 2.93
N ASN A 84 14.29 -10.59 3.75
CA ASN A 84 14.93 -11.12 4.94
C ASN A 84 13.93 -11.39 6.07
N VAL A 85 12.73 -10.81 6.01
CA VAL A 85 11.67 -11.03 7.00
C VAL A 85 10.52 -11.87 6.45
N PHE A 86 10.64 -12.41 5.23
CA PHE A 86 9.66 -13.35 4.69
C PHE A 86 10.00 -14.79 5.10
N ASP A 87 9.10 -15.44 5.82
CA ASP A 87 9.21 -16.86 6.17
C ASP A 87 8.48 -17.71 5.11
N PRO A 88 9.19 -18.44 4.23
CA PRO A 88 8.56 -19.24 3.19
C PRO A 88 7.81 -20.47 3.72
N THR A 89 8.04 -20.88 4.97
CA THR A 89 7.35 -22.02 5.59
C THR A 89 5.93 -21.64 6.04
N GLU A 90 5.77 -20.40 6.52
CA GLU A 90 4.47 -19.82 6.91
C GLU A 90 3.81 -19.06 5.75
N GLY A 91 4.61 -18.59 4.79
CA GLY A 91 4.19 -17.77 3.66
C GLY A 91 3.82 -16.34 4.04
N TRP A 92 4.37 -15.83 5.15
CA TRP A 92 4.09 -14.49 5.69
C TRP A 92 5.39 -13.77 6.04
N MET A 93 5.32 -12.45 6.15
CA MET A 93 6.35 -11.73 6.90
C MET A 93 6.28 -12.16 8.36
N ARG A 94 7.44 -12.45 8.96
CA ARG A 94 7.56 -12.96 10.33
C ARG A 94 8.71 -12.23 11.04
N PRO A 95 8.51 -11.76 12.28
CA PRO A 95 9.60 -11.12 13.02
C PRO A 95 10.72 -12.11 13.35
N LYS A 96 11.96 -11.62 13.39
CA LYS A 96 13.15 -12.35 13.84
C LYS A 96 13.77 -11.66 15.04
N ASP A 97 14.37 -12.44 15.94
CA ASP A 97 15.26 -11.88 16.96
C ASP A 97 16.62 -11.47 16.36
N VAL A 98 17.50 -10.92 17.19
CA VAL A 98 18.85 -10.47 16.79
C VAL A 98 19.75 -11.63 16.32
N ASP A 99 19.48 -12.86 16.76
CA ASP A 99 20.20 -14.06 16.32
C ASP A 99 19.68 -14.58 14.96
N GLY A 100 18.65 -13.93 14.39
CA GLY A 100 18.01 -14.36 13.15
C GLY A 100 17.02 -15.51 13.31
N LYS A 101 16.63 -15.86 14.54
CA LYS A 101 15.61 -16.89 14.77
C LYS A 101 14.24 -16.28 14.61
N TRP A 102 13.39 -16.97 13.85
CA TRP A 102 11.99 -16.58 13.71
C TRP A 102 11.25 -16.62 15.05
N ARG A 103 10.36 -15.66 15.28
CA ARG A 103 9.47 -15.63 16.44
C ARG A 103 8.67 -16.93 16.53
N LYS A 104 8.78 -17.67 17.63
CA LYS A 104 8.01 -18.90 17.87
C LYS A 104 6.51 -18.61 18.04
N ASP A 105 5.68 -19.60 17.77
CA ASP A 105 4.22 -19.55 17.91
C ASP A 105 3.61 -18.33 17.22
N PHE A 106 4.10 -18.04 16.01
CA PHE A 106 3.70 -16.86 15.26
C PHE A 106 2.28 -17.03 14.69
N ASP A 107 1.42 -16.08 15.02
CA ASP A 107 0.10 -15.95 14.44
C ASP A 107 0.07 -14.69 13.55
N PRO A 108 -0.07 -14.84 12.22
CA PRO A 108 -0.05 -13.70 11.30
C PRO A 108 -1.24 -12.75 11.51
N TYR A 109 -2.30 -13.16 12.19
CA TYR A 109 -3.46 -12.31 12.48
C TYR A 109 -3.41 -11.68 13.88
N GLN A 110 -2.38 -11.94 14.68
CA GLN A 110 -2.18 -11.26 15.96
C GLN A 110 -1.69 -9.83 15.73
N TYR A 111 -2.46 -8.86 16.22
CA TYR A 111 -2.15 -7.44 16.20
C TYR A 111 -0.90 -7.11 17.02
N GLU A 112 -0.07 -6.17 16.56
CA GLU A 112 1.15 -5.69 17.24
C GLU A 112 2.13 -6.80 17.67
N SER A 113 2.26 -7.83 16.84
CA SER A 113 3.20 -8.93 17.05
C SER A 113 4.43 -8.78 16.15
N GLY A 114 5.14 -7.66 16.29
CA GLY A 114 6.25 -7.31 15.40
C GLY A 114 5.80 -6.59 14.12
N PHE A 115 4.61 -5.98 14.15
CA PHE A 115 4.09 -5.07 13.14
C PHE A 115 3.46 -3.83 13.80
N ILE A 116 3.85 -2.62 13.37
CA ILE A 116 3.30 -1.35 13.88
C ILE A 116 1.86 -1.20 13.40
N GLU A 117 0.93 -1.01 14.34
CA GLU A 117 -0.50 -0.76 14.10
C GLU A 117 -1.17 -1.74 13.12
N ALA A 118 -0.66 -2.97 13.08
CA ALA A 118 -1.06 -3.99 12.13
C ALA A 118 -0.81 -5.40 12.67
N ASN A 119 -1.29 -6.39 11.93
CA ASN A 119 -0.85 -7.77 12.06
C ASN A 119 0.01 -8.17 10.85
N GLY A 120 0.63 -9.35 10.91
CA GLY A 120 1.49 -9.84 9.83
C GLY A 120 0.75 -10.08 8.51
N ALA A 121 -0.55 -10.39 8.56
CA ALA A 121 -1.37 -10.60 7.39
C ALA A 121 -1.59 -9.30 6.58
N GLN A 122 -1.72 -8.17 7.28
CA GLN A 122 -1.77 -6.83 6.69
C GLN A 122 -0.37 -6.40 6.22
N GLY A 123 0.62 -6.45 7.11
CA GLY A 123 1.99 -5.97 6.85
C GLY A 123 2.70 -6.70 5.70
N THR A 124 2.39 -7.97 5.45
CA THR A 124 3.02 -8.76 4.38
C THR A 124 2.89 -8.13 2.99
N TRP A 125 1.82 -7.36 2.76
CA TRP A 125 1.56 -6.73 1.46
C TRP A 125 2.24 -5.37 1.28
N PHE A 126 2.97 -4.86 2.29
CA PHE A 126 3.72 -3.62 2.18
C PHE A 126 5.08 -3.83 1.51
N VAL A 127 5.04 -4.10 0.21
CA VAL A 127 6.23 -4.14 -0.67
C VAL A 127 5.92 -3.39 -1.97
N PRO A 128 5.51 -2.10 -1.89
CA PRO A 128 4.94 -1.37 -3.03
C PRO A 128 5.89 -1.24 -4.22
N HIS A 129 7.20 -1.34 -3.98
CA HIS A 129 8.24 -1.32 -5.01
C HIS A 129 8.50 -2.66 -5.69
N ASP A 130 8.04 -3.79 -5.14
CA ASP A 130 8.36 -5.13 -5.67
C ASP A 130 7.30 -6.20 -5.35
N ILE A 131 6.03 -5.91 -5.67
CA ILE A 131 4.91 -6.87 -5.52
C ILE A 131 5.14 -8.17 -6.31
N THR A 132 5.77 -8.07 -7.48
CA THR A 132 6.12 -9.26 -8.28
C THR A 132 7.18 -10.12 -7.57
N GLY A 133 8.17 -9.52 -6.92
CA GLY A 133 9.14 -10.21 -6.09
C GLY A 133 8.52 -10.88 -4.88
N LEU A 134 7.61 -10.19 -4.16
CA LEU A 134 6.82 -10.79 -3.09
C LEU A 134 6.03 -12.01 -3.57
N ALA A 135 5.36 -11.90 -4.72
CA ALA A 135 4.61 -13.01 -5.30
C ALA A 135 5.50 -14.22 -5.59
N LYS A 136 6.74 -14.01 -6.05
CA LYS A 136 7.71 -15.10 -6.25
C LYS A 136 8.05 -15.81 -4.95
N LEU A 137 8.23 -15.09 -3.85
CA LEU A 137 8.45 -15.69 -2.52
C LEU A 137 7.26 -16.53 -2.08
N MET A 138 6.03 -16.12 -2.42
CA MET A 138 4.79 -16.89 -2.16
C MET A 138 4.60 -18.10 -3.09
N GLY A 139 5.51 -18.34 -4.02
CA GLY A 139 5.42 -19.42 -5.01
C GLY A 139 4.65 -19.06 -6.29
N GLY A 140 4.55 -17.77 -6.61
CA GLY A 140 4.02 -17.23 -7.86
C GLY A 140 2.72 -16.43 -7.72
N ALA A 141 2.39 -15.68 -8.78
CA ALA A 141 1.23 -14.78 -8.80
C ALA A 141 -0.09 -15.49 -8.47
N LYS A 142 -0.31 -16.72 -8.96
CA LYS A 142 -1.55 -17.47 -8.68
C LYS A 142 -1.78 -17.68 -7.18
N LYS A 143 -0.74 -18.10 -6.44
CA LYS A 143 -0.82 -18.32 -4.99
C LYS A 143 -1.00 -17.01 -4.23
N ALA A 144 -0.32 -15.95 -4.65
CA ALA A 144 -0.47 -14.62 -4.08
C ALA A 144 -1.90 -14.08 -4.27
N VAL A 145 -2.47 -14.22 -5.47
CA VAL A 145 -3.86 -13.83 -5.78
C VAL A 145 -4.84 -14.59 -4.91
N GLU A 146 -4.71 -15.92 -4.82
CA GLU A 146 -5.60 -16.76 -4.00
C GLU A 146 -5.55 -16.33 -2.52
N LYS A 147 -4.35 -16.15 -1.98
CA LYS A 147 -4.13 -15.70 -0.61
C LYS A 147 -4.77 -14.34 -0.33
N LEU A 148 -4.50 -13.35 -1.18
CA LEU A 148 -5.04 -12.00 -1.02
C LEU A 148 -6.56 -11.98 -1.17
N ASN A 149 -7.12 -12.75 -2.12
CA ASN A 149 -8.56 -12.80 -2.34
C ASN A 149 -9.30 -13.40 -1.14
N ILE A 150 -8.77 -14.46 -0.52
CA ILE A 150 -9.32 -15.03 0.73
C ILE A 150 -9.29 -13.99 1.86
N GLN A 151 -8.22 -13.19 1.96
CA GLN A 151 -8.14 -12.11 2.95
C GLN A 151 -9.22 -11.05 2.71
N PHE A 152 -9.46 -10.64 1.45
CA PHE A 152 -10.54 -9.71 1.12
C PHE A 152 -11.93 -10.26 1.44
N GLU A 153 -12.22 -11.51 1.07
CA GLU A 153 -13.50 -12.19 1.40
C GLU A 153 -13.71 -12.29 2.91
N THR A 154 -12.64 -12.44 3.68
CA THR A 154 -12.69 -12.47 5.14
C THR A 154 -12.92 -11.07 5.72
N ALA A 155 -12.20 -10.06 5.21
CA ALA A 155 -12.33 -8.67 5.65
C ALA A 155 -13.70 -8.07 5.28
N GLU A 156 -14.30 -8.47 4.15
CA GLU A 156 -15.63 -8.00 3.72
C GLU A 156 -16.71 -8.28 4.79
N LYS A 157 -16.59 -9.41 5.50
CA LYS A 157 -17.52 -9.78 6.59
C LYS A 157 -17.50 -8.80 7.76
N LEU A 158 -16.42 -8.04 7.89
CA LEU A 158 -16.23 -6.99 8.90
C LEU A 158 -16.29 -5.58 8.29
N GLY A 159 -16.73 -5.44 7.03
CA GLY A 159 -16.79 -4.15 6.36
C GLY A 159 -15.42 -3.55 6.02
N PHE A 160 -14.38 -4.38 5.96
CA PHE A 160 -12.99 -4.00 5.69
C PHE A 160 -12.33 -3.12 6.75
N THR A 161 -12.90 -2.97 7.95
CA THR A 161 -12.31 -2.19 9.04
C THR A 161 -12.29 -2.94 10.37
N SER A 162 -11.32 -2.62 11.24
CA SER A 162 -11.22 -3.15 12.60
C SER A 162 -12.21 -2.47 13.57
N GLY A 163 -13.48 -2.40 13.19
CA GLY A 163 -14.51 -1.61 13.88
C GLY A 163 -14.69 -0.22 13.26
N ASN A 164 -15.28 0.71 14.03
CA ASN A 164 -15.65 2.05 13.55
C ASN A 164 -14.74 3.18 14.08
N SER A 165 -13.77 2.86 14.92
CA SER A 165 -12.80 3.82 15.47
C SER A 165 -11.55 3.10 15.94
N HIS A 166 -10.42 3.81 16.02
CA HIS A 166 -9.17 3.26 16.52
C HIS A 166 -9.30 2.67 17.95
N SER A 167 -10.20 3.23 18.78
CA SER A 167 -10.41 2.78 20.16
C SER A 167 -10.89 1.33 20.32
N VAL A 168 -11.43 0.72 19.25
CA VAL A 168 -11.95 -0.66 19.26
C VAL A 168 -11.15 -1.61 18.38
N GLU A 169 -10.04 -1.15 17.79
CA GLU A 169 -9.23 -1.96 16.86
C GLU A 169 -8.71 -3.25 17.51
N MET A 170 -8.36 -3.20 18.79
CA MET A 170 -7.90 -4.38 19.55
C MET A 170 -9.03 -5.25 20.11
N HIS A 171 -10.30 -4.92 19.85
CA HIS A 171 -11.43 -5.72 20.32
C HIS A 171 -11.37 -7.14 19.70
N PRO A 172 -11.63 -8.23 20.47
CA PRO A 172 -11.48 -9.61 19.98
C PRO A 172 -12.30 -9.95 18.72
N GLU A 173 -13.37 -9.21 18.48
CA GLU A 173 -14.21 -9.35 17.28
C GLU A 173 -13.53 -8.84 15.99
N TYR A 174 -12.65 -7.83 16.11
CA TYR A 174 -12.15 -7.06 14.98
C TYR A 174 -10.63 -7.16 14.78
N SER A 175 -9.87 -7.37 15.85
CA SER A 175 -8.39 -7.25 15.87
C SER A 175 -7.65 -8.23 14.98
N ARG A 176 -8.32 -9.31 14.56
CA ARG A 176 -7.78 -10.35 13.69
C ARG A 176 -8.10 -10.14 12.21
N ILE A 177 -8.66 -8.99 11.84
CA ILE A 177 -9.01 -8.69 10.45
C ILE A 177 -7.75 -8.72 9.57
N PRO A 178 -7.79 -9.41 8.41
CA PRO A 178 -6.60 -9.59 7.59
C PRO A 178 -6.27 -8.40 6.66
N ILE A 179 -7.24 -7.50 6.46
CA ILE A 179 -7.13 -6.26 5.67
C ILE A 179 -7.96 -5.21 6.39
N ASN A 180 -7.33 -4.11 6.79
CA ASN A 180 -7.97 -3.00 7.50
C ASN A 180 -7.80 -1.68 6.73
N TYR A 181 -8.81 -1.28 5.96
CA TYR A 181 -8.84 0.01 5.27
C TYR A 181 -9.15 1.21 6.18
N GLY A 182 -9.41 0.95 7.47
CA GLY A 182 -9.50 1.97 8.50
C GLY A 182 -8.15 2.38 9.09
N ASN A 183 -7.05 1.75 8.64
CA ASN A 183 -5.71 2.09 9.05
C ASN A 183 -4.73 2.02 7.86
N GLN A 184 -3.58 2.68 7.94
CA GLN A 184 -2.70 2.89 6.79
C GLN A 184 -2.07 1.61 6.19
N PRO A 185 -1.68 0.58 6.98
CA PRO A 185 -0.93 -0.57 6.47
C PRO A 185 -1.60 -1.38 5.34
N SER A 186 -2.93 -1.26 5.18
CA SER A 186 -3.68 -2.02 4.16
C SER A 186 -4.19 -1.20 2.97
N MET A 187 -3.97 0.12 2.93
CA MET A 187 -4.61 1.03 1.96
C MET A 187 -4.37 0.64 0.49
N GLN A 188 -3.23 0.05 0.19
CA GLN A 188 -2.77 -0.36 -1.15
C GLN A 188 -3.29 -1.74 -1.58
N THR A 189 -3.84 -2.54 -0.68
CA THR A 189 -4.03 -3.99 -0.88
C THR A 189 -4.90 -4.34 -2.09
N ALA A 190 -5.94 -3.57 -2.41
CA ALA A 190 -6.78 -3.86 -3.59
C ALA A 190 -5.99 -3.72 -4.90
N PHE A 191 -5.02 -2.81 -4.95
CA PHE A 191 -4.23 -2.54 -6.16
C PHE A 191 -3.07 -3.52 -6.34
N VAL A 192 -2.76 -4.33 -5.32
CA VAL A 192 -1.79 -5.43 -5.46
C VAL A 192 -2.22 -6.38 -6.59
N PHE A 193 -3.51 -6.61 -6.79
CA PHE A 193 -4.01 -7.47 -7.86
C PHE A 193 -3.63 -7.01 -9.26
N ASN A 194 -3.47 -5.71 -9.52
CA ASN A 194 -2.99 -5.20 -10.81
C ASN A 194 -1.61 -5.79 -11.14
N HIS A 195 -0.70 -5.73 -10.17
CA HIS A 195 0.66 -6.28 -10.28
C HIS A 195 0.71 -7.80 -10.33
N LEU A 196 -0.35 -8.47 -9.89
CA LEU A 196 -0.51 -9.92 -9.98
C LEU A 196 -1.27 -10.37 -11.24
N GLY A 197 -1.58 -9.46 -12.16
CA GLY A 197 -2.27 -9.77 -13.42
C GLY A 197 -3.77 -10.02 -13.27
N ARG A 198 -4.40 -9.49 -12.21
CA ARG A 198 -5.85 -9.59 -11.93
C ARG A 198 -6.49 -8.21 -11.74
N PRO A 199 -6.43 -7.32 -12.74
CA PRO A 199 -7.06 -6.00 -12.65
C PRO A 199 -8.59 -6.08 -12.42
N ASP A 200 -9.22 -7.19 -12.79
CA ASP A 200 -10.62 -7.47 -12.49
C ASP A 200 -10.89 -7.56 -10.98
N LEU A 201 -9.97 -8.16 -10.20
CA LEU A 201 -10.06 -8.19 -8.74
C LEU A 201 -9.73 -6.83 -8.12
N THR A 202 -8.78 -6.08 -8.69
CA THR A 202 -8.56 -4.68 -8.27
C THR A 202 -9.84 -3.88 -8.38
N GLN A 203 -10.51 -3.95 -9.53
CA GLN A 203 -11.74 -3.22 -9.79
C GLN A 203 -12.89 -3.67 -8.88
N TYR A 204 -13.02 -4.98 -8.65
CA TYR A 204 -14.02 -5.54 -7.76
C TYR A 204 -13.83 -5.08 -6.30
N TRP A 205 -12.65 -5.30 -5.74
CA TRP A 205 -12.38 -5.00 -4.33
C TRP A 205 -12.29 -3.50 -4.06
N SER A 206 -11.67 -2.70 -4.93
CA SER A 206 -11.62 -1.24 -4.76
C SER A 206 -13.01 -0.61 -4.77
N ARG A 207 -13.94 -1.10 -5.60
CA ARG A 207 -15.34 -0.66 -5.58
C ARG A 207 -16.02 -0.98 -4.25
N LYS A 208 -15.89 -2.22 -3.79
CA LYS A 208 -16.49 -2.70 -2.53
C LYS A 208 -15.96 -1.94 -1.31
N VAL A 209 -14.65 -1.72 -1.26
CA VAL A 209 -14.00 -0.93 -0.20
C VAL A 209 -14.48 0.51 -0.24
N THR A 210 -14.56 1.12 -1.42
CA THR A 210 -15.02 2.51 -1.56
C THR A 210 -16.45 2.67 -1.08
N ASP A 211 -17.35 1.74 -1.42
CA ASP A 211 -18.74 1.74 -0.93
C ASP A 211 -18.80 1.57 0.59
N LYS A 212 -18.08 0.60 1.15
CA LYS A 212 -18.22 0.22 2.55
C LYS A 212 -17.48 1.13 3.52
N VAL A 213 -16.24 1.51 3.19
CA VAL A 213 -15.36 2.27 4.08
C VAL A 213 -15.51 3.78 3.85
N PHE A 214 -15.69 4.19 2.60
CA PHE A 214 -15.67 5.61 2.20
C PHE A 214 -17.01 6.09 1.60
N GLY A 215 -18.09 5.31 1.74
CA GLY A 215 -19.40 5.63 1.15
C GLY A 215 -20.20 6.67 1.91
N GLY A 216 -19.87 6.94 3.18
CA GLY A 216 -20.57 7.93 3.97
C GLY A 216 -20.37 9.36 3.45
N ILE A 217 -21.44 10.15 3.53
CA ILE A 217 -21.49 11.55 3.04
C ILE A 217 -21.53 12.59 4.17
N SER A 218 -21.29 12.16 5.41
CA SER A 218 -21.23 13.03 6.58
C SER A 218 -19.87 12.92 7.26
N PRO A 219 -19.37 13.96 7.97
CA PRO A 219 -18.12 13.88 8.71
C PRO A 219 -18.09 12.73 9.75
N ALA A 220 -19.25 12.32 10.27
CA ALA A 220 -19.34 11.26 11.28
C ALA A 220 -19.24 9.84 10.68
N THR A 221 -19.36 9.69 9.36
CA THR A 221 -19.46 8.38 8.70
C THR A 221 -18.60 8.29 7.44
N GLY A 222 -17.82 9.32 7.13
CA GLY A 222 -17.09 9.45 5.87
C GLY A 222 -15.90 8.51 5.74
N TYR A 223 -15.42 7.99 6.86
CA TYR A 223 -14.36 6.99 7.01
C TYR A 223 -14.57 6.25 8.33
N ASN A 224 -13.99 5.06 8.46
CA ASN A 224 -14.05 4.22 9.65
C ASN A 224 -12.61 4.03 10.16
N GLY A 225 -12.23 4.76 11.22
CA GLY A 225 -10.83 4.85 11.68
C GLY A 225 -10.40 6.30 11.89
N ASP A 226 -9.10 6.50 12.08
CA ASP A 226 -8.53 7.85 12.19
C ASP A 226 -8.39 8.48 10.78
N GLU A 227 -8.51 9.80 10.67
CA GLU A 227 -8.45 10.50 9.38
C GLU A 227 -7.00 10.72 8.89
N ASP A 228 -6.08 10.80 9.85
CA ASP A 228 -4.64 10.96 9.66
C ASP A 228 -4.22 12.13 8.77
N GLN A 229 -4.71 13.32 9.14
CA GLN A 229 -4.22 14.60 8.65
C GLN A 229 -4.32 14.75 7.12
N GLY A 230 -5.39 14.22 6.52
CA GLY A 230 -5.65 14.24 5.08
C GLY A 230 -5.39 12.91 4.37
N LEU A 231 -4.82 11.91 5.05
CA LEU A 231 -4.48 10.64 4.42
C LEU A 231 -5.73 9.88 3.97
N MET A 232 -6.67 9.60 4.88
CA MET A 232 -7.88 8.84 4.53
C MET A 232 -8.79 9.65 3.60
N GLY A 233 -8.87 10.96 3.79
CA GLY A 233 -9.61 11.85 2.89
C GLY A 233 -9.07 11.82 1.45
N SER A 234 -7.75 11.93 1.28
CA SER A 234 -7.11 11.89 -0.05
C SER A 234 -7.21 10.50 -0.70
N LEU A 235 -7.07 9.42 0.08
CA LEU A 235 -7.31 8.05 -0.38
C LEU A 235 -8.74 7.90 -0.90
N ALA A 236 -9.73 8.34 -0.13
CA ALA A 236 -11.14 8.28 -0.53
C ALA A 236 -11.39 9.01 -1.86
N VAL A 237 -10.80 10.19 -2.06
CA VAL A 237 -10.90 10.93 -3.33
C VAL A 237 -10.30 10.12 -4.48
N LEU A 238 -9.06 9.62 -4.32
CA LEU A 238 -8.38 8.83 -5.35
C LEU A 238 -9.18 7.58 -5.73
N LEU A 239 -9.60 6.79 -4.74
CA LEU A 239 -10.39 5.57 -4.97
C LEU A 239 -11.72 5.86 -5.67
N LYS A 240 -12.42 6.92 -5.27
CA LYS A 240 -13.69 7.34 -5.91
C LYS A 240 -13.49 7.80 -7.36
N MET A 241 -12.37 8.44 -7.67
CA MET A 241 -11.98 8.76 -9.06
C MET A 241 -11.52 7.52 -9.85
N GLY A 242 -11.34 6.37 -9.19
CA GLY A 242 -10.82 5.15 -9.79
C GLY A 242 -9.31 5.19 -10.03
N LEU A 243 -8.57 6.04 -9.30
CA LEU A 243 -7.12 6.14 -9.38
C LEU A 243 -6.47 5.70 -8.06
N PHE A 244 -5.24 5.24 -8.13
CA PHE A 244 -4.40 4.98 -6.96
C PHE A 244 -2.91 5.10 -7.33
N GLN A 245 -2.06 5.34 -6.34
CA GLN A 245 -0.62 5.33 -6.55
C GLN A 245 0.04 4.35 -5.57
N MET A 246 0.55 3.23 -6.10
CA MET A 246 1.09 2.12 -5.31
C MET A 246 2.33 2.45 -4.48
N ASN A 247 3.25 3.24 -5.04
CA ASN A 247 4.58 3.51 -4.51
C ASN A 247 4.83 4.99 -4.15
N GLY A 248 3.77 5.72 -3.79
CA GLY A 248 3.82 7.15 -3.47
C GLY A 248 4.29 8.07 -4.61
N GLY A 249 4.41 7.59 -5.85
CA GLY A 249 4.88 8.37 -7.00
C GLY A 249 6.36 8.68 -6.97
N THR A 250 7.15 7.85 -6.27
CA THR A 250 8.59 8.06 -6.04
C THR A 250 9.48 7.48 -7.15
N GLU A 251 8.89 6.76 -8.10
CA GLU A 251 9.60 6.34 -9.31
C GLU A 251 9.98 7.52 -10.22
N VAL A 252 10.99 7.29 -11.08
CA VAL A 252 11.52 8.32 -12.01
C VAL A 252 10.44 8.89 -12.93
N ASP A 253 9.49 8.05 -13.35
CA ASP A 253 8.38 8.35 -14.24
C ASP A 253 7.06 7.85 -13.61
N PRO A 254 6.45 8.62 -12.69
CA PRO A 254 5.33 8.16 -11.89
C PRO A 254 4.09 7.85 -12.71
N ALA A 255 3.35 6.81 -12.31
CA ALA A 255 2.06 6.46 -12.90
C ALA A 255 0.97 6.25 -11.84
N TYR A 256 -0.28 6.54 -12.21
CA TYR A 256 -1.47 6.20 -11.45
C TYR A 256 -2.08 4.92 -11.98
N GLU A 257 -2.46 4.03 -11.09
CA GLU A 257 -3.15 2.80 -11.41
C GLU A 257 -4.66 2.99 -11.43
N ILE A 258 -5.31 2.23 -12.30
CA ILE A 258 -6.76 2.28 -12.46
C ILE A 258 -7.43 1.22 -11.60
N GLY A 259 -8.37 1.66 -10.78
CA GLY A 259 -9.33 0.84 -10.04
C GLY A 259 -10.73 0.94 -10.66
N SER A 260 -11.77 1.08 -9.83
CA SER A 260 -13.16 1.21 -10.28
C SER A 260 -13.78 2.55 -9.87
N PRO A 261 -13.93 3.53 -10.79
CA PRO A 261 -14.42 4.88 -10.48
C PRO A 261 -15.92 4.94 -10.19
N ILE A 262 -16.34 5.70 -9.17
CA ILE A 262 -17.76 5.78 -8.80
C ILE A 262 -18.59 6.81 -9.55
N PHE A 263 -17.94 7.77 -10.21
CA PHE A 263 -18.62 8.86 -10.90
C PHE A 263 -18.75 8.61 -12.41
N ASP A 264 -19.80 9.17 -13.01
CA ASP A 264 -19.97 9.20 -14.47
C ASP A 264 -18.91 10.07 -15.14
N MET A 265 -18.50 11.15 -14.47
CA MET A 265 -17.49 12.06 -14.97
C MET A 265 -16.77 12.76 -13.81
N VAL A 266 -15.44 12.83 -13.91
CA VAL A 266 -14.57 13.62 -13.05
C VAL A 266 -13.77 14.58 -13.92
N SER A 267 -13.76 15.86 -13.58
CA SER A 267 -12.94 16.88 -14.22
C SER A 267 -11.86 17.36 -13.26
N ILE A 268 -10.60 17.07 -13.57
CA ILE A 268 -9.44 17.50 -12.80
C ILE A 268 -8.90 18.77 -13.45
N HIS A 269 -9.08 19.91 -12.78
CA HIS A 269 -8.49 21.18 -13.20
C HIS A 269 -7.05 21.26 -12.70
N LEU A 270 -6.12 21.39 -13.64
CA LEU A 270 -4.70 21.37 -13.36
C LEU A 270 -4.20 22.81 -13.17
N ASP A 271 -3.24 22.99 -12.25
CA ASP A 271 -2.64 24.30 -12.02
C ASP A 271 -1.74 24.69 -13.21
N LYS A 272 -2.13 25.77 -13.89
CA LYS A 272 -1.44 26.33 -15.06
C LYS A 272 0.00 26.77 -14.78
N ASN A 273 0.38 26.98 -13.53
CA ASN A 273 1.75 27.36 -13.15
C ASN A 273 2.69 26.15 -13.20
N TYR A 274 2.15 24.94 -13.04
CA TYR A 274 2.95 23.70 -12.96
C TYR A 274 2.73 22.77 -14.16
N TYR A 275 1.54 22.81 -14.77
CA TYR A 275 1.14 21.84 -15.77
C TYR A 275 0.59 22.49 -17.06
N PRO A 276 0.94 21.94 -18.24
CA PRO A 276 0.50 22.50 -19.52
C PRO A 276 -0.96 22.13 -19.87
N GLY A 277 -1.42 20.96 -19.44
CA GLY A 277 -2.80 20.52 -19.59
C GLY A 277 -3.70 21.33 -18.69
N LYS A 278 -4.72 22.00 -19.23
CA LYS A 278 -5.65 22.79 -18.40
C LYS A 278 -6.59 21.91 -17.58
N THR A 279 -7.02 20.79 -18.16
CA THR A 279 -8.00 19.89 -17.56
C THR A 279 -7.78 18.47 -18.07
N PHE A 280 -7.89 17.50 -17.16
CA PHE A 280 -7.94 16.08 -17.46
C PHE A 280 -9.31 15.53 -17.05
N ILE A 281 -9.96 14.78 -17.93
CA ILE A 281 -11.31 14.25 -17.71
C ILE A 281 -11.24 12.73 -17.58
N ILE A 282 -11.87 12.18 -16.54
CA ILE A 282 -12.17 10.76 -16.44
C ILE A 282 -13.66 10.60 -16.72
N LYS A 283 -14.02 9.87 -17.76
CA LYS A 283 -15.41 9.65 -18.17
C LYS A 283 -15.72 8.16 -18.19
N THR A 284 -16.80 7.77 -17.54
CA THR A 284 -17.27 6.39 -17.56
C THR A 284 -18.52 6.26 -18.45
N ILE A 285 -18.70 5.09 -19.05
CA ILE A 285 -19.85 4.73 -19.88
C ILE A 285 -20.49 3.49 -19.27
N LYS A 286 -21.81 3.53 -18.99
CA LYS A 286 -22.56 2.46 -18.30
C LYS A 286 -22.05 2.16 -16.88
N ASN A 287 -21.58 3.18 -16.17
CA ASN A 287 -21.26 3.02 -14.75
C ASN A 287 -22.56 2.82 -13.96
N ALA A 288 -22.53 1.87 -13.03
CA ALA A 288 -23.64 1.51 -12.18
C ALA A 288 -23.08 0.70 -11.00
N ASP A 289 -23.87 0.54 -9.94
CA ASP A 289 -23.46 -0.16 -8.72
C ASP A 289 -23.05 -1.62 -8.99
N ASP A 290 -23.68 -2.27 -9.97
CA ASP A 290 -23.38 -3.64 -10.42
C ASP A 290 -22.36 -3.69 -11.59
N HIS A 291 -21.85 -2.55 -12.06
CA HIS A 291 -20.93 -2.41 -13.19
C HIS A 291 -19.53 -1.95 -12.74
N SER A 292 -18.86 -2.76 -11.91
CA SER A 292 -17.54 -2.40 -11.38
C SER A 292 -16.37 -2.63 -12.34
N GLN A 293 -16.54 -3.40 -13.42
CA GLN A 293 -15.46 -3.83 -14.31
C GLN A 293 -15.24 -2.89 -15.49
N ILE A 294 -13.99 -2.66 -15.88
CA ILE A 294 -13.62 -1.92 -17.08
C ILE A 294 -13.49 -2.91 -18.24
N LYS A 295 -14.41 -2.81 -19.21
CA LYS A 295 -14.42 -3.63 -20.43
C LYS A 295 -13.54 -3.06 -21.54
N SER A 296 -13.43 -1.73 -21.59
CA SER A 296 -12.46 -1.07 -22.46
C SER A 296 -12.03 0.29 -21.90
N SER A 297 -10.80 0.68 -22.20
CA SER A 297 -10.22 1.95 -21.76
C SER A 297 -9.52 2.65 -22.92
N LEU A 298 -9.83 3.94 -23.10
CA LEU A 298 -9.21 4.81 -24.09
C LEU A 298 -8.59 6.00 -23.37
N LEU A 299 -7.30 6.26 -23.60
CA LEU A 299 -6.62 7.47 -23.19
C LEU A 299 -6.40 8.33 -24.43
N ASN A 300 -6.99 9.52 -24.46
CA ASN A 300 -6.91 10.45 -25.59
C ASN A 300 -7.29 9.78 -26.94
N GLY A 301 -8.35 8.97 -26.91
CA GLY A 301 -8.86 8.22 -28.07
C GLY A 301 -8.08 6.96 -28.45
N LYS A 302 -6.96 6.65 -27.77
CA LYS A 302 -6.15 5.46 -28.03
C LYS A 302 -6.37 4.41 -26.96
N LYS A 303 -6.38 3.13 -27.33
CA LYS A 303 -6.49 2.03 -26.36
C LYS A 303 -5.38 2.13 -25.31
N LEU A 304 -5.78 2.23 -24.04
CA LEU A 304 -4.84 2.21 -22.94
C LEU A 304 -4.23 0.80 -22.82
N LYS A 305 -2.92 0.73 -22.64
CA LYS A 305 -2.20 -0.52 -22.44
C LYS A 305 -1.94 -0.72 -20.95
N GLY A 306 -2.33 -1.87 -20.41
CA GLY A 306 -2.18 -2.16 -18.98
C GLY A 306 -3.16 -1.37 -18.11
N PHE A 307 -2.79 -1.19 -16.85
CA PHE A 307 -3.61 -0.55 -15.80
C PHE A 307 -3.05 0.81 -15.35
N GLY A 308 -1.91 1.25 -15.86
CA GLY A 308 -1.23 2.47 -15.42
C GLY A 308 -1.40 3.64 -16.40
N ILE A 309 -1.57 4.83 -15.85
CA ILE A 309 -1.59 6.12 -16.57
C ILE A 309 -0.37 6.92 -16.11
N PRO A 310 0.61 7.19 -16.98
CA PRO A 310 1.73 8.06 -16.63
C PRO A 310 1.23 9.42 -16.14
N HIS A 311 1.85 9.97 -15.09
CA HIS A 311 1.51 11.29 -14.57
C HIS A 311 1.62 12.36 -15.66
N SER A 312 2.59 12.22 -16.57
CA SER A 312 2.76 13.11 -17.72
C SER A 312 1.52 13.16 -18.63
N GLU A 313 0.85 12.02 -18.87
CA GLU A 313 -0.39 11.97 -19.66
C GLU A 313 -1.55 12.69 -18.96
N ILE A 314 -1.61 12.64 -17.63
CA ILE A 314 -2.59 13.41 -16.85
C ILE A 314 -2.27 14.90 -16.94
N THR A 315 -1.02 15.29 -16.70
CA THR A 315 -0.60 16.70 -16.65
C THR A 315 -0.61 17.40 -18.00
N ASN A 316 -0.60 16.64 -19.10
CA ASN A 316 -0.82 17.16 -20.46
C ASN A 316 -2.31 17.45 -20.74
N GLY A 317 -3.21 17.04 -19.84
CA GLY A 317 -4.64 17.15 -20.00
C GLY A 317 -5.19 16.15 -21.01
N GLY A 318 -6.50 16.19 -21.22
CA GLY A 318 -7.19 15.29 -22.15
C GLY A 318 -8.25 14.45 -21.47
N GLU A 319 -8.47 13.23 -21.95
CA GLU A 319 -9.57 12.37 -21.52
C GLU A 319 -9.15 10.90 -21.37
N LEU A 320 -9.49 10.30 -20.22
CA LEU A 320 -9.60 8.86 -20.02
C LEU A 320 -11.07 8.46 -20.12
N ARG A 321 -11.42 7.63 -21.12
CA ARG A 321 -12.75 7.06 -21.30
C ARG A 321 -12.76 5.59 -20.91
N LEU A 322 -13.65 5.21 -20.00
CA LEU A 322 -13.78 3.86 -19.46
C LEU A 322 -15.18 3.32 -19.77
N GLU A 323 -15.27 2.22 -20.52
CA GLU A 323 -16.54 1.50 -20.68
C GLU A 323 -16.67 0.44 -19.58
N MET A 324 -17.68 0.62 -18.74
CA MET A 324 -17.94 -0.19 -17.57
C MET A 324 -18.84 -1.38 -17.91
N GLY A 325 -18.79 -2.42 -17.09
CA GLY A 325 -19.55 -3.65 -17.25
C GLY A 325 -19.62 -4.46 -15.97
N ARG A 326 -20.46 -5.50 -15.99
CA ARG A 326 -20.56 -6.48 -14.90
C ARG A 326 -19.31 -7.36 -14.83
N LEU A 327 -19.06 -7.92 -13.64
CA LEU A 327 -18.16 -9.06 -13.49
C LEU A 327 -18.77 -10.26 -14.23
N GLU A 328 -17.99 -10.86 -15.11
CA GLU A 328 -18.33 -12.10 -15.82
C GLU A 328 -17.80 -13.31 -15.07
#